data_AF-A0A438MSJ7-F1
#
_entry.id   AF-A0A438MSJ7-F1
#
_cell.length_a   1.000
_cell.length_b   1.000
_cell.length_c   1.000
_cell.angle_alpha   90.00
_cell.angle_beta   90.00
_cell.angle_gamma   90.00
#
_symmetry.space_group_name_H-M   'P 1'
#
loop_
_entity.id
_entity.type
_entity.pdbx_description
1 polymer ?
#
loop_
_entity_poly.entity_id
_entity_poly.type
_entity_poly.pdbx_seq_one_letter_code
_entity_poly.pdbx_strand_id
1 'polypeptide(L)'
;MKVATASLLSIPLFISQLTTAVSLQCDNVQLDKKKFDLSKLSGRHSCPAGTRVCGVVSSWNPADDPDKKHVEIENVIPVAGNFETSTGQGLSPVITRLKSQDANADGLQIELSGGTYNKLKQKAVIQLQCDLDRTGNEQRRKRAEASDDDDDDKDKSGQDESPSTSSLQFVSYGEVEGKERTQVLRLNWRTKYACEDFTEDDGSDKKTGWGFFTWFILIAFLGISAYLIFGSWLNYNRYGARGWDLLPHGDTIRDIPYLVKDLSRKVVDTVSGGGPRGGYSALSKEEENESTDAEVTKEDQDKINMFSKLHNRTKLLEDELSQKQKDKEDLEELSTELELADEDELVPYKIGDSFMSLPLEEAQELLSNATSELESEVSTLEEELAGLKEEIDGLKAHLYARFGKGINLEA
;
A
#
# COMPACT_ATOMS: atom_id res chain seq x y z
N MET A 1 -62.24 3.78 -6.14
CA MET A 1 -62.01 2.87 -4.99
C MET A 1 -61.79 1.45 -5.48
N LYS A 2 -60.53 1.00 -5.48
CA LYS A 2 -60.06 -0.37 -5.24
C LYS A 2 -58.55 -0.35 -5.38
N VAL A 3 -57.89 -0.30 -4.23
CA VAL A 3 -56.44 -0.51 -4.07
C VAL A 3 -56.23 -2.02 -4.16
N ALA A 4 -55.36 -2.47 -5.05
CA ALA A 4 -54.88 -3.84 -5.09
C ALA A 4 -53.40 -3.84 -4.67
N THR A 5 -53.18 -4.46 -3.52
CA THR A 5 -51.93 -4.61 -2.77
C THR A 5 -50.92 -5.48 -3.51
N ALA A 6 -49.69 -4.99 -3.64
CA ALA A 6 -48.54 -5.77 -4.07
C ALA A 6 -48.14 -6.76 -2.96
N SER A 7 -47.99 -8.04 -3.34
CA SER A 7 -47.45 -9.08 -2.47
C SER A 7 -45.95 -9.20 -2.76
N LEU A 8 -45.11 -8.71 -1.85
CA LEU A 8 -43.66 -8.96 -1.87
C LEU A 8 -43.40 -10.28 -1.14
N LEU A 9 -43.00 -11.30 -1.90
CA LEU A 9 -42.45 -12.54 -1.37
C LEU A 9 -41.11 -12.22 -0.67
N SER A 10 -41.10 -12.32 0.66
CA SER A 10 -39.88 -12.35 1.47
C SER A 10 -39.17 -13.69 1.25
N ILE A 11 -37.98 -13.64 0.66
CA ILE A 11 -37.01 -14.74 0.67
C ILE A 11 -36.19 -14.58 1.97
N PRO A 12 -36.15 -15.57 2.87
CA PRO A 12 -35.32 -15.50 4.06
C PRO A 12 -33.86 -15.70 3.65
N LEU A 13 -33.09 -14.62 3.67
CA LEU A 13 -31.63 -14.66 3.53
C LEU A 13 -31.05 -15.26 4.82
N PHE A 14 -30.93 -16.59 4.87
CA PHE A 14 -30.06 -17.27 5.83
C PHE A 14 -28.60 -17.00 5.42
N ILE A 15 -28.06 -15.85 5.84
CA ILE A 15 -26.61 -15.66 5.89
C ILE A 15 -26.14 -16.37 7.15
N SER A 16 -25.58 -17.56 6.97
CA SER A 16 -24.78 -18.23 7.98
C SER A 16 -23.61 -17.33 8.36
N GLN A 17 -23.67 -16.76 9.56
CA GLN A 17 -22.51 -16.18 10.22
C GLN A 17 -21.47 -17.27 10.44
N LEU A 18 -20.31 -17.12 9.80
CA LEU A 18 -19.10 -17.89 10.10
C LEU A 18 -17.88 -17.02 9.78
N THR A 19 -17.75 -15.91 10.51
CA THR A 19 -16.46 -15.25 10.71
C THR A 19 -15.86 -15.80 11.98
N THR A 20 -15.14 -16.91 11.84
CA THR A 20 -14.22 -17.34 12.89
C THR A 20 -13.06 -16.35 12.90
N ALA A 21 -12.81 -15.73 14.05
CA ALA A 21 -11.51 -15.15 14.32
C ALA A 21 -10.48 -16.29 14.19
N VAL A 22 -9.60 -16.23 13.20
CA VAL A 22 -8.55 -17.24 13.03
C VAL A 22 -7.52 -17.02 14.13
N SER A 23 -7.76 -17.58 15.31
CA SER A 23 -6.69 -17.97 16.20
C SER A 23 -6.13 -19.27 15.63
N LEU A 24 -4.90 -19.24 15.11
CA LEU A 24 -4.16 -20.42 14.69
C LEU A 24 -4.21 -21.48 15.81
N GLN A 25 -4.84 -22.64 15.57
CA GLN A 25 -4.81 -23.76 16.50
C GLN A 25 -3.42 -24.40 16.44
N CYS A 26 -2.52 -23.92 17.30
CA CYS A 26 -1.12 -24.31 17.36
C CYS A 26 -0.89 -25.79 17.68
N ASP A 27 -1.90 -26.52 18.13
CA ASP A 27 -1.72 -27.83 18.74
C ASP A 27 -1.55 -28.98 17.74
N ASN A 28 -1.83 -28.80 16.43
CA ASN A 28 -1.60 -29.83 15.41
C ASN A 28 -1.54 -29.27 13.98
N VAL A 29 -0.48 -28.53 13.62
CA VAL A 29 -0.25 -28.13 12.23
C VAL A 29 0.49 -29.28 11.50
N GLN A 30 -0.12 -29.82 10.44
CA GLN A 30 0.48 -30.83 9.58
C GLN A 30 0.70 -30.27 8.18
N LEU A 31 1.97 -30.23 7.76
CA LEU A 31 2.41 -29.91 6.41
C LEU A 31 3.35 -31.03 5.96
N ASP A 32 3.13 -31.57 4.76
CA ASP A 32 3.97 -32.61 4.15
C ASP A 32 4.25 -33.83 5.04
N LYS A 33 3.22 -34.33 5.74
CA LYS A 33 3.31 -35.48 6.67
C LYS A 33 4.27 -35.28 7.84
N LYS A 34 4.77 -34.06 8.06
CA LYS A 34 5.50 -33.67 9.27
C LYS A 34 4.54 -32.95 10.21
N LYS A 35 4.56 -33.38 11.47
CA LYS A 35 3.78 -32.78 12.54
C LYS A 35 4.61 -31.68 13.20
N PHE A 36 4.13 -30.45 13.14
CA PHE A 36 4.71 -29.31 13.85
C PHE A 36 3.94 -29.12 15.15
N ASP A 37 4.64 -29.25 16.27
CA ASP A 37 4.11 -28.96 17.59
C ASP A 37 4.40 -27.50 17.92
N LEU A 38 3.44 -26.62 17.59
CA LEU A 38 3.54 -25.18 17.84
C LEU A 38 2.93 -24.82 19.21
N SER A 39 2.64 -25.80 20.08
CA SER A 39 2.09 -25.55 21.42
C SER A 39 3.02 -24.71 22.31
N LYS A 40 4.33 -24.71 22.05
CA LYS A 40 5.30 -23.80 22.69
C LYS A 40 5.15 -22.35 22.22
N LEU A 41 4.55 -22.14 21.06
CA LEU A 41 4.08 -20.86 20.55
C LEU A 41 2.58 -20.72 20.84
N SER A 42 2.03 -21.35 21.89
CA SER A 42 0.66 -21.08 22.31
C SER A 42 0.64 -19.85 23.23
N GLY A 43 0.00 -18.78 22.74
CA GLY A 43 -0.07 -17.47 23.38
C GLY A 43 -0.59 -16.44 22.38
N ARG A 44 -1.17 -15.32 22.86
CA ARG A 44 -1.45 -14.19 21.97
C ARG A 44 -0.10 -13.52 21.67
N HIS A 45 0.56 -13.91 20.59
CA HIS A 45 1.85 -13.32 20.16
C HIS A 45 1.70 -11.94 19.53
N SER A 46 0.46 -11.56 19.22
CA SER A 46 0.12 -10.28 18.63
C SER A 46 -1.12 -9.70 19.31
N CYS A 47 -1.22 -8.39 19.23
CA CYS A 47 -2.36 -7.64 19.73
C CYS A 47 -3.57 -7.97 18.85
N PRO A 48 -4.77 -8.15 19.43
CA PRO A 48 -5.99 -8.34 18.65
C PRO A 48 -6.21 -7.21 17.64
N ALA A 49 -6.84 -7.53 16.51
CA ALA A 49 -7.25 -6.55 15.52
C ALA A 49 -8.09 -5.43 16.17
N GLY A 50 -7.86 -4.19 15.76
CA GLY A 50 -8.49 -3.00 16.36
C GLY A 50 -7.75 -2.42 17.57
N THR A 51 -6.68 -3.04 18.07
CA THR A 51 -5.86 -2.48 19.16
C THR A 51 -5.05 -1.28 18.67
N ARG A 52 -5.23 -0.11 19.32
CA ARG A 52 -4.48 1.13 19.03
C ARG A 52 -3.24 1.29 19.93
N VAL A 53 -3.32 0.81 21.17
CA VAL A 53 -2.23 0.81 22.14
C VAL A 53 -2.09 -0.57 22.73
N CYS A 54 -0.91 -1.15 22.59
CA CYS A 54 -0.64 -2.50 23.02
C CYS A 54 0.63 -2.60 23.85
N GLY A 55 0.57 -3.37 24.93
CA GLY A 55 1.72 -3.75 25.74
C GLY A 55 2.17 -5.17 25.40
N VAL A 56 3.46 -5.37 25.16
CA VAL A 56 4.07 -6.69 25.00
C VAL A 56 5.00 -6.92 26.17
N VAL A 57 4.70 -7.91 26.99
CA VAL A 57 5.56 -8.35 28.08
C VAL A 57 6.44 -9.45 27.52
N SER A 58 7.75 -9.25 27.62
CA SER A 58 8.74 -10.21 27.17
C SER A 58 9.74 -10.49 28.27
N SER A 59 10.25 -11.71 28.28
CA SER A 59 11.35 -12.11 29.14
C SER A 59 12.50 -12.68 28.32
N TRP A 60 13.69 -12.53 28.87
CA TRP A 60 14.92 -13.09 28.31
C TRP A 60 15.85 -13.44 29.47
N ASN A 61 16.70 -14.44 29.28
CA ASN A 61 17.76 -14.75 30.24
C ASN A 61 19.03 -13.96 29.87
N PRO A 62 19.47 -12.97 30.68
CA PRO A 62 20.64 -12.16 30.35
C PRO A 62 21.96 -12.95 30.29
N ALA A 63 22.03 -14.12 30.93
CA ALA A 63 23.22 -14.96 30.93
C ALA A 63 23.40 -15.74 29.62
N ASP A 64 22.29 -16.19 29.02
CA ASP A 64 22.31 -17.02 27.80
C ASP A 64 22.19 -16.17 26.53
N ASP A 65 21.55 -15.00 26.62
CA ASP A 65 21.26 -14.13 25.49
C ASP A 65 21.47 -12.65 25.84
N PRO A 66 22.74 -12.21 25.97
CA PRO A 66 23.07 -10.83 26.31
C PRO A 66 22.61 -9.84 25.23
N ASP A 67 22.51 -10.29 23.98
CA ASP A 67 22.13 -9.47 22.82
C ASP A 67 20.61 -9.43 22.58
N LYS A 68 19.79 -10.11 23.40
CA LYS A 68 18.32 -10.21 23.23
C LYS A 68 17.90 -10.72 21.85
N LYS A 69 18.61 -11.71 21.30
CA LYS A 69 18.29 -12.35 20.01
C LYS A 69 17.16 -13.39 20.13
N HIS A 70 16.92 -13.90 21.33
CA HIS A 70 15.97 -14.95 21.67
C HIS A 70 15.04 -14.47 22.81
N VAL A 71 14.24 -13.46 22.52
CA VAL A 71 13.27 -12.89 23.46
C VAL A 71 11.96 -13.68 23.39
N GLU A 72 11.50 -14.19 24.53
CA GLU A 72 10.22 -14.89 24.63
C GLU A 72 9.11 -13.89 25.00
N ILE A 73 8.01 -13.92 24.25
CA ILE A 73 6.83 -13.10 24.54
C ILE A 73 5.99 -13.84 25.58
N GLU A 74 5.96 -13.33 26.80
CA GLU A 74 5.17 -13.92 27.89
C GLU A 74 3.70 -13.56 27.75
N ASN A 75 3.40 -12.32 27.34
CA ASN A 75 2.04 -11.81 27.43
C ASN A 75 1.82 -10.59 26.53
N VAL A 76 0.59 -10.45 26.02
CA VAL A 76 0.17 -9.30 25.23
C VAL A 76 -1.09 -8.69 25.85
N ILE A 77 -1.01 -7.39 26.13
CA ILE A 77 -2.01 -6.61 26.84
C ILE A 77 -2.60 -5.58 25.87
N PRO A 78 -3.84 -5.77 25.38
CA PRO A 78 -4.52 -4.77 24.56
C PRO A 78 -5.01 -3.63 25.46
N VAL A 79 -4.20 -2.59 25.62
CA VAL A 79 -4.44 -1.49 26.56
C VAL A 79 -5.57 -0.57 26.08
N ALA A 80 -5.57 -0.19 24.80
CA ALA A 80 -6.63 0.63 24.23
C ALA A 80 -6.83 0.32 22.74
N GLY A 81 -8.05 0.50 22.22
CA GLY A 81 -8.37 0.13 20.84
C GLY A 81 -9.84 0.26 20.53
N ASN A 82 -10.17 0.15 19.24
CA ASN A 82 -11.55 0.02 18.81
C ASN A 82 -11.93 -1.46 18.78
N PHE A 83 -12.88 -1.85 19.63
CA PHE A 83 -13.25 -3.25 19.85
C PHE A 83 -14.67 -3.57 19.38
N GLU A 84 -15.23 -2.78 18.45
CA GLU A 84 -16.61 -2.88 17.93
C GLU A 84 -17.06 -4.30 17.62
N THR A 85 -16.19 -5.09 16.99
CA THR A 85 -16.47 -6.49 16.62
C THR A 85 -16.63 -7.42 17.82
N SER A 86 -16.11 -7.05 18.99
CA SER A 86 -16.15 -7.86 20.21
C SER A 86 -17.03 -7.29 21.33
N THR A 87 -17.19 -5.96 21.40
CA THR A 87 -17.98 -5.26 22.43
C THR A 87 -19.29 -4.69 21.90
N GLY A 88 -19.48 -4.60 20.58
CA GLY A 88 -20.68 -4.06 19.95
C GLY A 88 -20.85 -2.54 20.08
N GLN A 89 -19.85 -1.82 20.60
CA GLN A 89 -19.83 -0.36 20.72
C GLN A 89 -18.45 0.18 20.33
N GLY A 90 -18.45 1.23 19.49
CA GLY A 90 -17.26 1.99 19.12
C GLY A 90 -16.71 2.75 20.31
N LEU A 91 -15.42 2.56 20.60
CA LEU A 91 -14.72 3.27 21.65
C LEU A 91 -14.01 4.49 21.05
N SER A 92 -14.75 5.60 20.94
CA SER A 92 -14.20 6.87 20.46
C SER A 92 -13.25 7.49 21.49
N PRO A 93 -12.15 8.12 21.04
CA PRO A 93 -11.24 8.84 21.92
C PRO A 93 -11.93 10.06 22.54
N VAL A 94 -11.63 10.35 23.82
CA VAL A 94 -12.04 11.60 24.47
C VAL A 94 -10.87 12.56 24.41
N ILE A 95 -11.04 13.70 23.73
CA ILE A 95 -10.01 14.71 23.57
C ILE A 95 -10.36 15.91 24.44
N THR A 96 -9.40 16.38 25.23
CA THR A 96 -9.56 17.54 26.12
C THR A 96 -8.36 18.47 26.00
N ARG A 97 -8.57 19.78 26.11
CA ARG A 97 -7.46 20.76 26.07
C ARG A 97 -6.76 20.83 27.42
N LEU A 98 -5.43 20.88 27.44
CA LEU A 98 -4.68 21.01 28.70
C LEU A 98 -4.90 22.35 29.39
N LYS A 99 -5.12 23.42 28.62
CA LYS A 99 -5.48 24.75 29.13
C LYS A 99 -6.74 24.77 30.00
N SER A 100 -7.61 23.77 29.89
CA SER A 100 -8.79 23.63 30.76
C SER A 100 -8.46 23.26 32.20
N GLN A 101 -7.28 22.67 32.44
CA GLN A 101 -6.82 22.23 33.75
C GLN A 101 -5.74 23.17 34.32
N ASP A 102 -4.82 23.63 33.48
CA ASP A 102 -3.76 24.58 33.83
C ASP A 102 -3.62 25.63 32.72
N ALA A 103 -3.81 26.90 33.05
CA ALA A 103 -3.76 28.01 32.10
C ALA A 103 -2.41 28.14 31.38
N ASN A 104 -1.32 27.62 31.98
CA ASN A 104 0.02 27.66 31.40
C ASN A 104 0.37 26.40 30.59
N ALA A 105 -0.49 25.37 30.60
CA ALA A 105 -0.23 24.11 29.91
C ALA A 105 -0.81 24.15 28.49
N ASP A 106 0.07 24.18 27.49
CA ASP A 106 -0.32 24.14 26.07
C ASP A 106 -0.25 22.70 25.52
N GLY A 107 -1.31 22.29 24.82
CA GLY A 107 -1.47 20.92 24.34
C GLY A 107 -2.82 20.27 24.59
N LEU A 108 -2.88 18.96 24.35
CA LEU A 108 -4.10 18.16 24.31
C LEU A 108 -3.93 16.89 25.16
N GLN A 109 -4.97 16.45 25.85
CA GLN A 109 -5.03 15.15 26.49
C GLN A 109 -6.00 14.25 25.72
N ILE A 110 -5.48 13.13 25.24
CA ILE A 110 -6.24 12.10 24.54
C ILE A 110 -6.45 10.92 25.48
N GLU A 111 -7.71 10.59 25.72
CA GLU A 111 -8.12 9.41 26.46
C GLU A 111 -8.65 8.35 25.50
N LEU A 112 -7.95 7.22 25.45
CA LEU A 112 -8.30 6.06 24.65
C LEU A 112 -8.89 5.00 25.58
N SER A 113 -10.15 4.67 25.36
CA SER A 113 -10.80 3.57 26.07
C SER A 113 -10.31 2.22 25.54
N GLY A 114 -10.20 1.25 26.44
CA GLY A 114 -9.80 -0.10 26.12
C GLY A 114 -10.84 -1.14 26.51
N GLY A 115 -10.54 -2.39 26.19
CA GLY A 115 -11.33 -3.54 26.61
C GLY A 115 -11.11 -3.90 28.09
N THR A 116 -11.54 -5.10 28.45
CA THR A 116 -11.27 -5.66 29.78
C THR A 116 -10.15 -6.69 29.70
N TYR A 117 -9.14 -6.55 30.55
CA TYR A 117 -8.01 -7.47 30.67
C TYR A 117 -7.85 -7.89 32.13
N ASN A 118 -7.77 -9.20 32.41
CA ASN A 118 -7.74 -9.75 33.78
C ASN A 118 -8.86 -9.21 34.70
N LYS A 119 -10.07 -9.04 34.16
CA LYS A 119 -11.25 -8.45 34.86
C LYS A 119 -11.09 -6.98 35.27
N LEU A 120 -10.04 -6.31 34.80
CA LEU A 120 -9.81 -4.88 34.98
C LEU A 120 -10.10 -4.16 33.66
N LYS A 121 -10.82 -3.04 33.73
CA LYS A 121 -10.99 -2.18 32.56
C LYS A 121 -9.64 -1.52 32.23
N GLN A 122 -9.32 -1.41 30.94
CA GLN A 122 -8.09 -0.80 30.48
C GLN A 122 -8.37 0.56 29.84
N LYS A 123 -7.44 1.49 29.99
CA LYS A 123 -7.49 2.82 29.38
C LYS A 123 -6.07 3.33 29.17
N ALA A 124 -5.85 4.07 28.08
CA ALA A 124 -4.62 4.83 27.87
C ALA A 124 -4.94 6.33 27.88
N VAL A 125 -4.07 7.10 28.54
CA VAL A 125 -4.11 8.56 28.58
C VAL A 125 -2.79 9.07 28.01
N ILE A 126 -2.88 9.77 26.89
CA ILE A 126 -1.75 10.36 26.19
C ILE A 126 -1.86 11.87 26.36
N GLN A 127 -0.87 12.47 27.01
CA GLN A 127 -0.76 13.91 27.15
C GLN A 127 0.17 14.43 26.06
N LEU A 128 -0.40 15.08 25.05
CA LEU A 128 0.34 15.80 24.03
C LEU A 128 0.72 17.18 24.59
N GLN A 129 2.01 17.45 24.71
CA GLN A 129 2.55 18.74 25.17
C GLN A 129 3.14 19.50 23.99
N CYS A 130 2.81 20.80 23.88
CA CYS A 130 3.42 21.67 22.88
C CYS A 130 4.95 21.75 23.07
N ASP A 131 5.68 21.49 21.99
CA ASP A 131 7.12 21.66 21.91
C ASP A 131 7.49 21.94 20.43
N LEU A 132 7.69 23.22 20.08
CA LEU A 132 7.90 23.66 18.69
C LEU A 132 9.15 23.06 18.05
N ASP A 133 10.15 22.70 18.86
CA ASP A 133 11.42 22.15 18.40
C ASP A 133 11.33 20.65 18.07
N ARG A 134 10.19 20.01 18.36
CA ARG A 134 10.00 18.56 18.22
C ARG A 134 8.90 18.23 17.25
N THR A 135 9.18 17.34 16.32
CA THR A 135 8.16 16.72 15.45
C THR A 135 7.34 15.68 16.21
N GLY A 136 7.92 15.03 17.21
CA GLY A 136 7.32 13.91 17.96
C GLY A 136 7.75 12.52 17.45
N ASN A 137 8.53 12.43 16.37
CA ASN A 137 8.97 11.18 15.73
C ASN A 137 10.49 10.94 15.78
N GLU A 138 11.20 11.62 16.69
CA GLU A 138 12.67 11.68 16.76
C GLU A 138 13.31 10.30 16.92
N GLN A 139 12.64 9.36 17.60
CA GLN A 139 13.16 8.01 17.80
C GLN A 139 12.98 7.10 16.56
N ARG A 140 12.01 7.38 15.69
CA ARG A 140 11.83 6.66 14.41
C ARG A 140 12.93 7.03 13.41
N ARG A 141 13.32 8.31 13.35
CA ARG A 141 14.41 8.79 12.47
C ARG A 141 15.76 8.15 12.81
N LYS A 142 16.14 8.09 14.10
CA LYS A 142 17.37 7.41 14.53
C LYS A 142 17.43 5.92 14.15
N ARG A 143 16.30 5.23 14.09
CA ARG A 143 16.26 3.79 13.74
C ARG A 143 16.33 3.57 12.23
N ALA A 144 15.77 4.49 11.43
CA ALA A 144 15.89 4.48 9.98
C ALA A 144 17.30 4.89 9.52
N GLU A 145 17.91 5.90 10.14
CA GLU A 145 19.30 6.29 9.87
C GLU A 145 20.31 5.20 10.29
N ALA A 146 19.97 4.36 11.28
CA ALA A 146 20.81 3.23 11.69
C ALA A 146 20.62 1.97 10.84
N SER A 147 19.64 1.93 9.91
CA SER A 147 19.41 0.78 9.04
C SER A 147 19.97 0.95 7.62
N ASP A 148 20.39 2.15 7.25
CA ASP A 148 20.79 2.48 5.88
C ASP A 148 22.32 2.55 5.66
N ASP A 149 23.14 2.42 6.71
CA ASP A 149 24.61 2.44 6.60
C ASP A 149 25.25 1.21 7.29
N ASP A 150 25.22 0.06 6.62
CA ASP A 150 26.27 -0.96 6.74
C ASP A 150 27.21 -0.80 5.53
N ASP A 151 27.97 0.31 5.51
CA ASP A 151 29.26 0.37 4.82
C ASP A 151 30.15 1.46 5.46
N ASP A 152 31.32 1.00 5.89
CA ASP A 152 32.48 1.69 6.46
C ASP A 152 32.55 3.23 6.34
N ASP A 153 32.52 3.94 7.48
CA ASP A 153 33.66 4.79 7.87
C ASP A 153 33.59 5.26 9.33
N LYS A 154 34.65 4.93 10.08
CA LYS A 154 34.93 5.49 11.40
C LYS A 154 35.48 6.91 11.27
N ASP A 155 35.22 7.69 12.31
CA ASP A 155 35.86 8.95 12.67
C ASP A 155 35.28 10.22 12.04
N LYS A 156 34.20 10.76 12.63
CA LYS A 156 34.19 12.15 13.13
C LYS A 156 33.42 12.29 14.44
N SER A 157 34.17 12.38 15.53
CA SER A 157 33.72 12.92 16.80
C SER A 157 33.37 14.40 16.65
N GLY A 158 32.07 14.70 16.51
CA GLY A 158 31.48 16.02 16.75
C GLY A 158 30.65 15.95 18.02
N GLN A 159 31.18 16.53 19.09
CA GLN A 159 30.58 16.55 20.41
C GLN A 159 29.57 17.70 20.45
N ASP A 160 28.30 17.40 20.22
CA ASP A 160 27.19 18.29 20.57
C ASP A 160 26.30 17.60 21.60
N GLU A 161 26.36 18.09 22.84
CA GLU A 161 25.45 17.74 23.91
C GLU A 161 24.02 18.18 23.53
N SER A 162 23.17 17.22 23.15
CA SER A 162 21.72 17.43 23.01
C SER A 162 20.99 16.39 23.86
N PRO A 163 20.03 16.77 24.72
CA PRO A 163 19.44 15.83 25.67
C PRO A 163 18.70 14.72 24.92
N SER A 164 19.14 13.49 25.17
CA SER A 164 18.75 12.23 24.54
C SER A 164 17.35 11.74 24.91
N THR A 165 16.35 12.61 25.03
CA THR A 165 15.02 12.19 25.49
C THR A 165 14.09 12.01 24.30
N SER A 166 13.63 10.78 24.10
CA SER A 166 12.51 10.48 23.21
C SER A 166 11.35 11.43 23.48
N SER A 167 10.70 11.89 22.42
CA SER A 167 9.54 12.78 22.55
C SER A 167 8.34 12.06 23.14
N LEU A 168 8.23 10.75 22.93
CA LEU A 168 7.27 9.89 23.63
C LEU A 168 7.92 9.31 24.89
N GLN A 169 7.30 9.56 26.03
CA GLN A 169 7.78 9.16 27.35
C GLN A 169 6.72 8.36 28.09
N PHE A 170 7.14 7.23 28.65
CA PHE A 170 6.33 6.45 29.56
C PHE A 170 6.28 7.14 30.93
N VAL A 171 5.07 7.38 31.45
CA VAL A 171 4.89 7.97 32.79
C VAL A 171 4.58 6.89 33.80
N SER A 172 3.53 6.10 33.57
CA SER A 172 3.13 5.04 34.50
C SER A 172 2.13 4.08 33.88
N TYR A 173 2.06 2.86 34.41
CA TYR A 173 0.97 1.91 34.17
C TYR A 173 0.55 1.31 35.51
N GLY A 174 -0.68 1.58 35.95
CA GLY A 174 -1.12 1.20 37.29
C GLY A 174 -2.64 1.19 37.46
N GLU A 175 -3.10 0.54 38.52
CA GLU A 175 -4.50 0.55 38.92
C GLU A 175 -4.82 1.91 39.57
N VAL A 176 -5.93 2.52 39.18
CA VAL A 176 -6.44 3.76 39.79
C VAL A 176 -7.72 3.41 40.54
N GLU A 177 -7.78 3.79 41.82
CA GLU A 177 -8.97 3.58 42.65
C GLU A 177 -10.14 4.45 42.17
N GLY A 178 -11.27 3.82 41.86
CA GLY A 178 -12.50 4.46 41.41
C GLY A 178 -13.71 3.55 41.64
N LYS A 179 -14.89 3.92 41.11
CA LYS A 179 -16.11 3.08 41.22
C LYS A 179 -15.93 1.69 40.58
N GLU A 180 -15.02 1.58 39.60
CA GLU A 180 -14.63 0.35 38.93
C GLU A 180 -13.09 0.25 38.88
N ARG A 181 -12.55 -0.95 39.06
CA ARG A 181 -11.09 -1.20 39.04
C ARG A 181 -10.57 -1.02 37.61
N THR A 182 -9.86 0.08 37.38
CA THR A 182 -9.39 0.50 36.05
C THR A 182 -7.88 0.62 36.05
N GLN A 183 -7.25 -0.04 35.10
CA GLN A 183 -5.82 0.02 34.85
C GLN A 183 -5.55 1.11 33.80
N VAL A 184 -4.71 2.08 34.14
CA VAL A 184 -4.48 3.27 33.30
C VAL A 184 -3.02 3.34 32.90
N LEU A 185 -2.77 3.37 31.58
CA LEU A 185 -1.49 3.72 31.00
C LEU A 185 -1.41 5.24 30.81
N ARG A 186 -0.34 5.87 31.28
CA ARG A 186 -0.08 7.30 31.11
C ARG A 186 1.18 7.50 30.30
N LEU A 187 1.05 8.25 29.22
CA LEU A 187 2.15 8.62 28.32
C LEU A 187 2.20 10.14 28.21
N ASN A 188 3.41 10.69 28.13
CA ASN A 188 3.65 12.08 27.79
C ASN A 188 4.30 12.11 26.40
N TRP A 189 3.80 12.95 25.50
CA TRP A 189 4.32 13.06 24.14
C TRP A 189 4.49 14.53 23.76
N ARG A 190 5.74 14.94 23.53
CA ARG A 190 6.05 16.30 23.11
C ARG A 190 6.04 16.41 21.59
N THR A 191 5.33 17.40 21.06
CA THR A 191 5.27 17.64 19.62
C THR A 191 4.79 19.06 19.32
N LYS A 192 5.32 19.64 18.24
CA LYS A 192 4.93 20.95 17.71
C LYS A 192 3.48 20.98 17.25
N TYR A 193 2.94 19.84 16.83
CA TYR A 193 1.54 19.71 16.40
C TYR A 193 0.52 19.81 17.55
N ALA A 194 0.99 19.80 18.80
CA ALA A 194 0.15 20.01 19.97
C ALA A 194 0.05 21.50 20.35
N CYS A 195 0.84 22.38 19.73
CA CYS A 195 0.82 23.82 20.00
C CYS A 195 -0.43 24.46 19.37
N GLU A 196 -1.17 25.27 20.13
CA GLU A 196 -2.37 25.96 19.59
C GLU A 196 -2.00 27.01 18.53
N ASP A 197 -0.81 27.60 18.63
CA ASP A 197 -0.29 28.62 17.70
C ASP A 197 0.61 28.04 16.59
N PHE A 198 0.50 26.74 16.32
CA PHE A 198 1.30 26.11 15.26
C PHE A 198 0.87 26.63 13.88
N THR A 199 1.76 27.40 13.24
CA THR A 199 1.68 27.79 11.82
C THR A 199 2.77 27.05 11.05
N GLU A 200 2.47 26.52 9.87
CA GLU A 200 3.40 25.71 9.07
C GLU A 200 4.65 26.46 8.58
N ASP A 201 4.73 27.77 8.81
CA ASP A 201 5.76 28.66 8.26
C ASP A 201 7.18 28.52 8.85
N ASP A 202 7.35 27.87 9.99
CA ASP A 202 8.69 27.73 10.60
C ASP A 202 9.27 26.32 10.39
N GLY A 203 9.88 26.13 9.21
CA GLY A 203 10.96 25.15 9.07
C GLY A 203 10.93 24.23 7.86
N SER A 204 10.74 24.76 6.65
CA SER A 204 11.61 24.46 5.50
C SER A 204 11.08 25.14 4.24
N ASP A 205 11.59 26.33 3.94
CA ASP A 205 11.73 26.81 2.57
C ASP A 205 12.72 25.90 1.81
N LYS A 206 12.30 24.66 1.53
CA LYS A 206 12.78 23.95 0.36
C LYS A 206 11.79 24.29 -0.71
N LYS A 207 12.09 25.33 -1.50
CA LYS A 207 11.45 25.51 -2.81
C LYS A 207 11.51 24.16 -3.50
N THR A 208 10.37 23.51 -3.65
CA THR A 208 10.16 22.30 -4.44
C THR A 208 10.51 22.69 -5.86
N GLY A 209 11.79 22.56 -6.20
CA GLY A 209 12.31 22.81 -7.51
C GLY A 209 11.61 21.86 -8.45
N TRP A 210 10.80 22.42 -9.33
CA TRP A 210 10.07 21.72 -10.39
C TRP A 210 10.99 20.66 -11.00
N GLY A 211 10.62 19.39 -10.85
CA GLY A 211 11.52 18.26 -11.09
C GLY A 211 12.15 18.28 -12.48
N PHE A 212 13.30 17.61 -12.61
CA PHE A 212 14.05 17.45 -13.86
C PHE A 212 13.16 17.06 -15.05
N PHE A 213 12.15 16.23 -14.83
CA PHE A 213 11.22 15.77 -15.86
C PHE A 213 10.33 16.90 -16.40
N THR A 214 9.85 17.82 -15.56
CA THR A 214 9.00 18.93 -16.03
C THR A 214 9.79 19.99 -16.79
N TRP A 215 11.04 20.22 -16.37
CA TRP A 215 11.98 21.07 -17.12
C TRP A 215 12.36 20.47 -18.47
N PHE A 216 12.60 19.15 -18.52
CA PHE A 216 12.87 18.44 -19.78
C PHE A 216 11.69 18.52 -20.75
N ILE A 217 10.46 18.31 -20.26
CA ILE A 217 9.24 18.42 -21.06
C ILE A 217 9.06 19.84 -21.60
N LEU A 218 9.29 20.88 -20.78
CA LEU A 218 9.25 22.26 -21.26
C LEU A 218 10.32 22.55 -22.32
N ILE A 219 11.55 22.08 -22.12
CA ILE A 219 12.62 22.29 -23.12
C ILE A 219 12.32 21.58 -24.42
N ALA A 220 11.82 20.34 -24.36
CA ALA A 220 11.40 19.60 -25.54
C ALA A 220 10.26 20.34 -26.27
N PHE A 221 9.25 20.81 -25.53
CA PHE A 221 8.13 21.58 -26.08
C PHE A 221 8.57 22.90 -26.72
N LEU A 222 9.44 23.66 -26.05
CA LEU A 222 10.00 24.91 -26.57
C LEU A 222 10.90 24.67 -27.79
N GLY A 223 11.69 23.60 -27.80
CA GLY A 223 12.52 23.19 -28.93
C GLY A 223 11.70 22.82 -30.16
N ILE A 224 10.64 22.01 -29.99
CA ILE A 224 9.71 21.64 -31.06
C ILE A 224 8.99 22.90 -31.58
N SER A 225 8.51 23.76 -30.68
CA SER A 225 7.84 25.00 -31.06
C SER A 225 8.77 25.93 -31.86
N ALA A 226 10.01 26.11 -31.41
CA ALA A 226 11.01 26.91 -32.11
C ALA A 226 11.35 26.32 -33.50
N TYR A 227 11.47 24.99 -33.59
CA TYR A 227 11.69 24.29 -34.85
C TYR A 227 10.53 24.48 -35.84
N LEU A 228 9.28 24.36 -35.36
CA LEU A 228 8.10 24.58 -36.19
C LEU A 228 7.97 26.02 -36.65
N ILE A 229 8.17 27.00 -35.76
CA ILE A 229 8.09 28.44 -36.09
C ILE A 229 9.19 28.82 -37.09
N PHE A 230 10.44 28.41 -36.85
CA PHE A 230 11.56 28.75 -37.72
C PHE A 230 11.50 28.01 -39.07
N GLY A 231 11.14 26.72 -39.05
CA GLY A 231 10.96 25.91 -40.26
C GLY A 231 9.82 26.43 -41.13
N SER A 232 8.68 26.76 -40.51
CA SER A 232 7.53 27.42 -41.15
C SER A 232 7.93 28.74 -41.78
N TRP A 233 8.66 29.59 -41.05
CA TRP A 233 9.13 30.88 -41.53
C TRP A 233 10.11 30.76 -42.72
N LEU A 234 11.07 29.83 -42.66
CA LEU A 234 11.97 29.55 -43.78
C LEU A 234 11.21 29.04 -45.00
N ASN A 235 10.26 28.12 -44.81
CA ASN A 235 9.50 27.55 -45.91
C ASN A 235 8.58 28.58 -46.57
N TYR A 236 8.01 29.49 -45.78
CA TYR A 236 7.24 30.64 -46.25
C TYR A 236 8.10 31.64 -47.05
N ASN A 237 9.22 32.09 -46.48
CA ASN A 237 10.03 33.17 -47.07
C ASN A 237 10.88 32.73 -48.26
N ARG A 238 11.33 31.46 -48.29
CA ARG A 238 12.21 30.97 -49.35
C ARG A 238 11.47 30.23 -50.45
N TYR A 239 10.42 29.49 -50.12
CA TYR A 239 9.70 28.62 -51.06
C TYR A 239 8.27 29.08 -51.36
N GLY A 240 7.74 30.08 -50.64
CA GLY A 240 6.39 30.62 -50.88
C GLY A 240 5.27 29.61 -50.59
N ALA A 241 5.58 28.55 -49.83
CA ALA A 241 4.67 27.47 -49.49
C ALA A 241 3.48 27.99 -48.66
N ARG A 242 2.28 27.42 -48.88
CA ARG A 242 1.05 27.80 -48.19
C ARG A 242 0.32 26.56 -47.68
N GLY A 243 -0.31 26.66 -46.51
CA GLY A 243 -1.07 25.57 -45.92
C GLY A 243 -0.17 24.49 -45.31
N TRP A 244 -0.50 23.22 -45.54
CA TRP A 244 0.15 22.07 -44.90
C TRP A 244 1.61 21.82 -45.31
N ASP A 245 2.03 22.40 -46.45
CA ASP A 245 3.42 22.34 -46.94
C ASP A 245 4.37 23.24 -46.13
N LEU A 246 3.83 24.02 -45.18
CA LEU A 246 4.57 24.92 -44.33
C LEU A 246 5.32 24.20 -43.19
N LEU A 247 4.84 23.02 -42.79
CA LEU A 247 5.44 22.25 -41.70
C LEU A 247 6.69 21.49 -42.20
N PRO A 248 7.86 21.70 -41.58
CA PRO A 248 9.05 20.94 -41.94
C PRO A 248 8.83 19.44 -41.65
N HIS A 249 9.05 18.59 -42.66
CA HIS A 249 8.72 17.15 -42.64
C HIS A 249 7.21 16.81 -42.48
N GLY A 250 6.31 17.69 -42.95
CA GLY A 250 4.85 17.47 -42.91
C GLY A 250 4.36 16.14 -43.48
N ASP A 251 5.09 15.54 -44.45
CA ASP A 251 4.77 14.21 -44.98
C ASP A 251 4.91 13.11 -43.91
N THR A 252 5.90 13.18 -43.02
CA THR A 252 6.02 12.21 -41.91
C THR A 252 4.96 12.42 -40.83
N ILE A 253 4.56 13.66 -40.58
CA ILE A 253 3.51 14.00 -39.59
C ILE A 253 2.14 13.52 -40.07
N ARG A 254 1.89 13.54 -41.39
CA ARG A 254 0.69 12.98 -42.01
C ARG A 254 0.59 11.46 -41.80
N ASP A 255 1.74 10.79 -41.73
CA ASP A 255 1.84 9.34 -41.62
C ASP A 255 1.85 8.84 -40.17
N ILE A 256 2.10 9.70 -39.17
CA ILE A 256 2.04 9.37 -37.72
C ILE A 256 0.76 8.59 -37.33
N PRO A 257 -0.47 9.02 -37.67
CA PRO A 257 -1.66 8.25 -37.29
C PRO A 257 -1.72 6.86 -37.92
N TYR A 258 -1.11 6.67 -39.09
CA TYR A 258 -1.01 5.36 -39.74
C TYR A 258 0.11 4.50 -39.14
N LEU A 259 1.25 5.11 -38.81
CA LEU A 259 2.36 4.46 -38.13
C LEU A 259 1.99 4.01 -36.71
N VAL A 260 1.25 4.83 -35.96
CA VAL A 260 0.71 4.50 -34.63
C VAL A 260 -0.39 3.44 -34.74
N LYS A 261 -1.21 3.47 -35.79
CA LYS A 261 -2.22 2.43 -36.06
C LYS A 261 -1.60 1.09 -36.47
N ASP A 262 -0.49 1.09 -37.20
CA ASP A 262 0.23 -0.12 -37.57
C ASP A 262 1.11 -0.64 -36.44
N LEU A 263 1.61 0.24 -35.56
CA LEU A 263 2.22 -0.16 -34.28
C LEU A 263 1.18 -0.76 -33.35
N SER A 264 0.02 -0.13 -33.18
CA SER A 264 -1.04 -0.63 -32.31
C SER A 264 -1.70 -1.89 -32.86
N ARG A 265 -1.85 -2.04 -34.20
CA ARG A 265 -2.27 -3.31 -34.82
C ARG A 265 -1.23 -4.40 -34.67
N LYS A 266 0.08 -4.11 -34.81
CA LYS A 266 1.12 -5.12 -34.58
C LYS A 266 1.20 -5.51 -33.10
N VAL A 267 0.98 -4.59 -32.18
CA VAL A 267 0.91 -4.86 -30.74
C VAL A 267 -0.35 -5.66 -30.40
N VAL A 268 -1.49 -5.34 -31.00
CA VAL A 268 -2.74 -6.09 -30.83
C VAL A 268 -2.69 -7.48 -31.48
N ASP A 269 -2.08 -7.63 -32.66
CA ASP A 269 -1.91 -8.93 -33.32
C ASP A 269 -0.83 -9.80 -32.65
N THR A 270 0.08 -9.19 -31.87
CA THR A 270 1.07 -9.89 -31.05
C THR A 270 0.50 -10.29 -29.68
N VAL A 271 -0.49 -9.56 -29.16
CA VAL A 271 -1.05 -9.78 -27.82
C VAL A 271 -2.45 -10.42 -27.81
N SER A 272 -3.16 -10.43 -28.94
CA SER A 272 -4.45 -11.10 -29.12
C SER A 272 -4.30 -12.26 -30.09
N GLY A 273 -4.32 -13.49 -29.57
CA GLY A 273 -3.99 -14.71 -30.30
C GLY A 273 -4.69 -14.90 -31.65
N GLY A 274 -3.91 -14.79 -32.73
CA GLY A 274 -4.27 -15.29 -34.06
C GLY A 274 -3.80 -16.72 -34.26
N GLY A 275 -4.68 -17.70 -34.02
CA GLY A 275 -4.40 -19.11 -34.27
C GLY A 275 -4.15 -19.43 -35.77
N PRO A 276 -3.39 -20.49 -36.12
CA PRO A 276 -3.12 -20.81 -37.52
C PRO A 276 -4.29 -21.58 -38.17
N ARG A 277 -4.93 -20.97 -39.17
CA ARG A 277 -5.59 -21.67 -40.31
C ARG A 277 -4.97 -21.07 -41.57
N GLY A 278 -4.49 -21.81 -42.56
CA GLY A 278 -4.39 -23.23 -42.81
C GLY A 278 -3.96 -23.40 -44.27
N GLY A 279 -3.15 -24.43 -44.56
CA GLY A 279 -2.86 -24.84 -45.93
C GLY A 279 -1.55 -25.59 -46.05
N TYR A 280 -1.60 -26.92 -45.91
CA TYR A 280 -1.14 -27.89 -46.92
C TYR A 280 -1.76 -29.27 -46.64
N SER A 281 -2.32 -29.83 -47.72
CA SER A 281 -2.28 -31.23 -48.15
C SER A 281 -2.67 -32.36 -47.21
N ALA A 282 -3.63 -33.15 -47.71
CA ALA A 282 -3.95 -34.48 -47.24
C ALA A 282 -2.71 -35.36 -47.02
N LEU A 283 -2.61 -35.95 -45.84
CA LEU A 283 -1.92 -37.21 -45.58
C LEU A 283 -2.66 -37.94 -44.45
N SER A 284 -2.98 -39.19 -44.75
CA SER A 284 -3.38 -40.31 -43.90
C SER A 284 -3.56 -40.07 -42.40
N LYS A 285 -4.77 -40.42 -41.96
CA LYS A 285 -5.07 -41.20 -40.75
C LYS A 285 -3.91 -42.17 -40.40
N GLU A 286 -2.97 -41.72 -39.57
CA GLU A 286 -1.98 -42.49 -38.78
C GLU A 286 -0.89 -41.53 -38.24
N GLU A 287 -1.16 -40.81 -37.15
CA GLU A 287 -0.14 -40.32 -36.20
C GLU A 287 -0.78 -40.24 -34.80
N GLU A 288 -1.20 -41.39 -34.29
CA GLU A 288 -1.23 -41.63 -32.84
C GLU A 288 0.21 -41.93 -32.39
N ASN A 289 0.57 -41.42 -31.20
CA ASN A 289 1.81 -41.62 -30.45
C ASN A 289 3.05 -40.82 -30.88
N GLU A 290 3.16 -39.62 -30.32
CA GLU A 290 4.44 -39.20 -29.73
C GLU A 290 4.18 -38.54 -28.36
N SER A 291 3.62 -39.30 -27.42
CA SER A 291 3.93 -39.07 -26.01
C SER A 291 5.38 -39.52 -25.85
N THR A 292 6.30 -38.58 -25.69
CA THR A 292 7.64 -38.95 -25.25
C THR A 292 7.45 -39.60 -23.88
N ASP A 293 7.72 -40.90 -23.77
CA ASP A 293 7.79 -41.63 -22.50
C ASP A 293 9.08 -41.20 -21.77
N ALA A 294 9.29 -39.90 -21.69
CA ALA A 294 10.44 -39.24 -21.12
C ALA A 294 10.30 -39.36 -19.61
N GLU A 295 11.15 -40.20 -19.02
CA GLU A 295 11.22 -40.39 -17.59
C GLU A 295 11.43 -39.03 -16.90
N VAL A 296 10.52 -38.68 -15.98
CA VAL A 296 10.54 -37.40 -15.29
C VAL A 296 11.76 -37.35 -14.37
N THR A 297 12.73 -36.52 -14.71
CA THR A 297 13.93 -36.36 -13.87
C THR A 297 13.63 -35.44 -12.70
N LYS A 298 14.45 -35.51 -11.64
CA LYS A 298 14.32 -34.62 -10.49
C LYS A 298 14.39 -33.14 -10.89
N GLU A 299 15.26 -32.80 -11.84
CA GLU A 299 15.38 -31.43 -12.37
C GLU A 299 14.10 -30.95 -13.07
N ASP A 300 13.38 -31.85 -13.73
CA ASP A 300 12.09 -31.51 -14.35
C ASP A 300 11.01 -31.30 -13.31
N GLN A 301 10.97 -32.14 -12.28
CA GLN A 301 10.05 -31.97 -11.17
C GLN A 301 10.30 -30.64 -10.44
N ASP A 302 11.56 -30.24 -10.28
CA ASP A 302 11.92 -28.95 -9.70
C ASP A 302 11.44 -27.77 -10.58
N LYS A 303 11.55 -27.89 -11.91
CA LYS A 303 11.01 -26.91 -12.87
C LYS A 303 9.49 -26.83 -12.86
N ILE A 304 8.80 -27.98 -12.75
CA ILE A 304 7.34 -28.05 -12.61
C ILE A 304 6.89 -27.38 -11.31
N ASN A 305 7.58 -27.65 -10.21
CA ASN A 305 7.29 -27.02 -8.92
C ASN A 305 7.54 -25.50 -8.96
N MET A 306 8.60 -25.06 -9.64
CA MET A 306 8.88 -23.63 -9.84
C MET A 306 7.80 -22.97 -10.69
N PHE A 307 7.37 -23.60 -11.79
CA PHE A 307 6.28 -23.13 -12.62
C PHE A 307 5.00 -22.94 -11.81
N SER A 308 4.60 -23.92 -10.99
CA SER A 308 3.41 -23.79 -10.14
C SER A 308 3.53 -22.65 -9.11
N LYS A 309 4.73 -22.42 -8.55
CA LYS A 309 4.97 -21.30 -7.62
C LYS A 309 4.87 -19.95 -8.31
N LEU A 310 5.55 -19.78 -9.44
CA LEU A 310 5.53 -18.54 -10.19
C LEU A 310 4.12 -18.23 -10.70
N HIS A 311 3.42 -19.22 -11.23
CA HIS A 311 2.04 -19.05 -11.71
C HIS A 311 1.09 -18.59 -10.59
N ASN A 312 1.19 -19.18 -9.40
CA ASN A 312 0.40 -18.73 -8.25
C ASN A 312 0.76 -17.30 -7.81
N ARG A 313 2.05 -16.93 -7.85
CA ARG A 313 2.49 -15.56 -7.55
C ARG A 313 1.96 -14.57 -8.59
N THR A 314 2.08 -14.89 -9.88
CA THR A 314 1.53 -14.09 -10.98
C THR A 314 0.04 -13.85 -10.79
N LYS A 315 -0.73 -14.90 -10.46
CA LYS A 315 -2.16 -14.75 -10.20
C LYS A 315 -2.47 -13.80 -9.02
N LEU A 316 -1.74 -13.92 -7.92
CA LEU A 316 -1.91 -13.03 -6.76
C LEU A 316 -1.60 -11.57 -7.10
N LEU A 317 -0.53 -11.34 -7.86
CA LEU A 317 -0.15 -10.00 -8.31
C LEU A 317 -1.11 -9.45 -9.36
N GLU A 318 -1.70 -10.29 -10.23
CA GLU A 318 -2.76 -9.88 -11.16
C GLU A 318 -4.04 -9.47 -10.40
N ASP A 319 -4.41 -10.22 -9.35
CA ASP A 319 -5.54 -9.86 -8.49
C ASP A 319 -5.28 -8.52 -7.77
N GLU A 320 -4.08 -8.32 -7.23
CA GLU A 320 -3.66 -7.07 -6.56
C GLU A 320 -3.63 -5.88 -7.54
N LEU A 321 -3.05 -6.05 -8.72
CA LEU A 321 -3.04 -5.06 -9.79
C LEU A 321 -4.47 -4.68 -10.17
N SER A 322 -5.37 -5.66 -10.32
CA SER A 322 -6.77 -5.38 -10.67
C SER A 322 -7.51 -4.60 -9.58
N GLN A 323 -7.14 -4.78 -8.31
CA GLN A 323 -7.71 -4.01 -7.20
C GLN A 323 -7.17 -2.58 -7.22
N LYS A 324 -5.86 -2.41 -7.39
CA LYS A 324 -5.24 -1.09 -7.53
C LYS A 324 -5.78 -0.32 -8.73
N GLN A 325 -6.00 -0.98 -9.86
CA GLN A 325 -6.61 -0.33 -11.04
C GLN A 325 -8.03 0.18 -10.75
N LYS A 326 -8.84 -0.56 -9.99
CA LYS A 326 -10.16 -0.05 -9.55
C LYS A 326 -10.04 1.12 -8.60
N ASP A 327 -9.15 1.03 -7.61
CA ASP A 327 -8.90 2.13 -6.69
C ASP A 327 -8.43 3.39 -7.45
N LYS A 328 -7.67 3.23 -8.54
CA LYS A 328 -7.29 4.32 -9.45
C LYS A 328 -8.51 4.95 -10.13
N GLU A 329 -9.35 4.13 -10.74
CA GLU A 329 -10.57 4.58 -11.42
C GLU A 329 -11.50 5.33 -10.45
N ASP A 330 -11.66 4.81 -9.23
CA ASP A 330 -12.47 5.43 -8.18
C ASP A 330 -11.92 6.82 -7.79
N LEU A 331 -10.59 6.98 -7.67
CA LEU A 331 -9.97 8.28 -7.38
C LEU A 331 -10.08 9.26 -8.55
N GLU A 332 -9.97 8.79 -9.79
CA GLU A 332 -10.18 9.61 -10.99
C GLU A 332 -11.64 10.08 -11.11
N GLU A 333 -12.60 9.21 -10.81
CA GLU A 333 -14.04 9.57 -10.75
C GLU A 333 -14.27 10.65 -9.69
N LEU A 334 -13.75 10.46 -8.47
CA LEU A 334 -13.82 11.46 -7.40
C LEU A 334 -13.17 12.79 -7.80
N SER A 335 -12.07 12.76 -8.56
CA SER A 335 -11.42 13.96 -9.05
C SER A 335 -12.34 14.75 -9.99
N THR A 336 -13.01 14.06 -10.92
CA THR A 336 -13.96 14.70 -11.82
C THR A 336 -15.21 15.22 -11.12
N GLU A 337 -15.67 14.57 -10.05
CA GLU A 337 -16.77 15.06 -9.23
C GLU A 337 -16.38 16.32 -8.44
N LEU A 338 -15.16 16.34 -7.89
CA LEU A 338 -14.64 17.48 -7.13
C LEU A 338 -14.35 18.70 -8.00
N GLU A 339 -14.07 18.54 -9.30
CA GLU A 339 -13.97 19.66 -10.24
C GLU A 339 -15.29 20.43 -10.42
N LEU A 340 -16.43 19.78 -10.14
CA LEU A 340 -17.77 20.35 -10.24
C LEU A 340 -18.29 20.89 -8.89
N ALA A 341 -17.52 20.74 -7.81
CA ALA A 341 -17.90 21.20 -6.48
C ALA A 341 -17.73 22.72 -6.34
N ASP A 342 -18.58 23.33 -5.51
CA ASP A 342 -18.51 24.76 -5.23
C ASP A 342 -17.28 25.09 -4.37
N GLU A 343 -16.50 26.12 -4.74
CA GLU A 343 -15.25 26.52 -4.06
C GLU A 343 -15.45 26.89 -2.58
N ASP A 344 -16.66 27.33 -2.20
CA ASP A 344 -17.00 27.74 -0.84
C ASP A 344 -17.47 26.58 0.06
N GLU A 345 -17.63 25.36 -0.48
CA GLU A 345 -18.09 24.19 0.28
C GLU A 345 -16.91 23.38 0.84
N LEU A 346 -17.04 22.93 2.10
CA LEU A 346 -16.04 22.08 2.73
C LEU A 346 -16.26 20.62 2.34
N VAL A 347 -15.21 19.98 1.84
CA VAL A 347 -15.20 18.58 1.41
C VAL A 347 -14.94 17.68 2.62
N PRO A 348 -15.78 16.66 2.87
CA PRO A 348 -15.52 15.68 3.93
C PRO A 348 -14.45 14.67 3.49
N TYR A 349 -13.22 14.87 3.95
CA TYR A 349 -12.08 13.99 3.71
C TYR A 349 -11.94 12.89 4.77
N LYS A 350 -11.77 11.63 4.36
CA LYS A 350 -11.73 10.47 5.26
C LYS A 350 -10.30 10.16 5.73
N ILE A 351 -10.09 10.13 7.05
CA ILE A 351 -8.85 9.68 7.70
C ILE A 351 -9.18 8.54 8.66
N GLY A 352 -8.82 7.31 8.28
CA GLY A 352 -9.20 6.10 9.02
C GLY A 352 -10.72 5.93 9.07
N ASP A 353 -11.30 6.07 10.27
CA ASP A 353 -12.75 5.95 10.51
C ASP A 353 -13.43 7.32 10.72
N SER A 354 -12.71 8.44 10.59
CA SER A 354 -13.21 9.79 10.85
C SER A 354 -13.18 10.64 9.59
N PHE A 355 -14.07 11.62 9.51
CA PHE A 355 -14.10 12.62 8.44
C PHE A 355 -13.66 13.98 8.97
N MET A 356 -12.83 14.68 8.21
CA MET A 356 -12.43 16.06 8.45
C MET A 356 -12.91 16.92 7.29
N SER A 357 -13.42 18.10 7.60
CA SER A 357 -13.86 19.05 6.59
C SER A 357 -12.65 19.85 6.09
N LEU A 358 -12.29 19.68 4.82
CA LEU A 358 -11.18 20.38 4.18
C LEU A 358 -11.72 21.38 3.14
N PRO A 359 -11.00 22.49 2.88
CA PRO A 359 -11.23 23.30 1.69
C PRO A 359 -11.09 22.48 0.41
N LEU A 360 -11.81 22.85 -0.64
CA LEU A 360 -11.79 22.15 -1.92
C LEU A 360 -10.37 22.02 -2.51
N GLU A 361 -9.59 23.10 -2.45
CA GLU A 361 -8.22 23.14 -2.98
C GLU A 361 -7.30 22.12 -2.27
N GLU A 362 -7.37 22.03 -0.94
CA GLU A 362 -6.59 21.07 -0.15
C GLU A 362 -7.03 19.62 -0.44
N ALA A 363 -8.34 19.39 -0.58
CA ALA A 363 -8.86 18.07 -0.94
C ALA A 363 -8.40 17.61 -2.34
N GLN A 364 -8.37 18.53 -3.32
CA GLN A 364 -7.87 18.26 -4.66
C GLN A 364 -6.37 17.98 -4.67
N GLU A 365 -5.57 18.70 -3.90
CA GLU A 365 -4.14 18.45 -3.77
C GLU A 365 -3.86 17.06 -3.16
N LEU A 366 -4.53 16.71 -2.05
CA LEU A 366 -4.41 15.40 -1.43
C LEU A 366 -4.83 14.26 -2.36
N LEU A 367 -5.90 14.46 -3.12
CA LEU A 367 -6.36 13.49 -4.11
C LEU A 367 -5.34 13.31 -5.23
N SER A 368 -4.77 14.41 -5.76
CA SER A 368 -3.76 14.35 -6.81
C SER A 368 -2.50 13.59 -6.39
N ASN A 369 -2.06 13.77 -5.14
CA ASN A 369 -0.92 13.06 -4.57
C ASN A 369 -1.22 11.56 -4.42
N ALA A 370 -2.41 11.21 -3.91
CA ALA A 370 -2.83 9.82 -3.78
C ALA A 370 -2.93 9.11 -5.14
N THR A 371 -3.47 9.77 -6.17
CA THR A 371 -3.52 9.25 -7.53
C THR A 371 -2.10 9.02 -8.08
N SER A 372 -1.18 9.96 -7.89
CA SER A 372 0.21 9.79 -8.35
C SER A 372 0.95 8.66 -7.63
N GLU A 373 0.74 8.48 -6.33
CA GLU A 373 1.33 7.36 -5.57
C GLU A 373 0.80 6.03 -6.12
N LEU A 374 -0.50 5.95 -6.32
CA LEU A 374 -1.17 4.74 -6.81
C LEU A 374 -0.80 4.42 -8.27
N GLU A 375 -0.59 5.41 -9.13
CA GLU A 375 -0.02 5.22 -10.47
C GLU A 375 1.38 4.61 -10.44
N SER A 376 2.22 5.03 -9.49
CA SER A 376 3.56 4.47 -9.34
C SER A 376 3.51 3.00 -8.88
N GLU A 377 2.62 2.67 -7.94
CA GLU A 377 2.43 1.29 -7.48
C GLU A 377 1.94 0.38 -8.62
N VAL A 378 0.94 0.84 -9.40
CA VAL A 378 0.43 0.12 -10.58
C VAL A 378 1.57 -0.15 -11.58
N SER A 379 2.39 0.86 -11.89
CA SER A 379 3.53 0.68 -12.81
C SER A 379 4.54 -0.35 -12.29
N THR A 380 4.84 -0.36 -10.99
CA THR A 380 5.79 -1.34 -10.42
C THR A 380 5.23 -2.77 -10.46
N LEU A 381 3.93 -2.94 -10.17
CA LEU A 381 3.26 -4.24 -10.24
C LEU A 381 3.19 -4.76 -11.69
N GLU A 382 2.95 -3.89 -12.67
CA GLU A 382 2.97 -4.25 -14.09
C GLU A 382 4.35 -4.74 -14.54
N GLU A 383 5.43 -4.07 -14.10
CA GLU A 383 6.81 -4.48 -14.40
C GLU A 383 7.16 -5.83 -13.75
N GLU A 384 6.79 -6.04 -12.47
CA GLU A 384 6.98 -7.33 -11.79
C GLU A 384 6.20 -8.46 -12.49
N LEU A 385 4.95 -8.19 -12.89
CA LEU A 385 4.13 -9.16 -13.62
C LEU A 385 4.71 -9.50 -14.98
N ALA A 386 5.25 -8.52 -15.71
CA ALA A 386 5.91 -8.74 -16.98
C ALA A 386 7.12 -9.66 -16.84
N GLY A 387 7.97 -9.42 -15.83
CA GLY A 387 9.13 -10.27 -15.53
C GLY A 387 8.73 -11.70 -15.16
N LEU A 388 7.72 -11.87 -14.29
CA LEU A 388 7.23 -13.21 -13.93
C LEU A 388 6.61 -13.96 -15.11
N LYS A 389 5.88 -13.26 -16.00
CA LYS A 389 5.32 -13.86 -17.22
C LYS A 389 6.42 -14.35 -18.16
N GLU A 390 7.50 -13.58 -18.32
CA GLU A 390 8.66 -14.00 -19.11
C GLU A 390 9.32 -15.27 -18.52
N GLU A 391 9.51 -15.33 -17.19
CA GLU A 391 10.04 -16.53 -16.52
C GLU A 391 9.12 -17.75 -16.70
N ILE A 392 7.81 -17.55 -16.59
CA ILE A 392 6.79 -18.60 -16.80
C ILE A 392 6.84 -19.11 -18.24
N ASP A 393 6.89 -18.22 -19.23
CA ASP A 393 6.95 -18.58 -20.65
C ASP A 393 8.23 -19.35 -20.99
N GLY A 394 9.37 -18.94 -20.41
CA GLY A 394 10.64 -19.67 -20.52
C GLY A 394 10.54 -21.09 -19.96
N LEU A 395 9.94 -21.26 -18.78
CA LEU A 395 9.71 -22.58 -18.17
C LEU A 395 8.71 -23.41 -18.98
N LYS A 396 7.64 -22.79 -19.48
CA LYS A 396 6.60 -23.43 -20.31
C LYS A 396 7.22 -23.98 -21.59
N ALA A 397 8.02 -23.17 -22.30
CA ALA A 397 8.73 -23.61 -23.50
C ALA A 397 9.68 -24.78 -23.22
N HIS A 398 10.46 -24.72 -22.13
CA HIS A 398 11.36 -25.81 -21.75
C HIS A 398 10.61 -27.11 -21.43
N LEU A 399 9.51 -27.03 -20.67
CA LEU A 399 8.73 -28.20 -20.26
C LEU A 399 7.97 -28.81 -21.45
N TYR A 400 7.38 -28.01 -22.34
CA TYR A 400 6.75 -28.52 -23.56
C TYR A 400 7.75 -29.11 -24.56
N ALA A 401 8.95 -28.54 -24.68
CA ALA A 401 10.01 -29.12 -25.51
C ALA A 401 10.46 -30.50 -25.02
N ARG A 402 10.37 -30.77 -23.72
CA ARG A 402 10.80 -32.03 -23.10
C ARG A 402 9.70 -33.09 -23.01
N PHE A 403 8.48 -32.69 -22.63
CA PHE A 403 7.36 -33.59 -22.36
C PHE A 403 6.27 -33.58 -23.44
N GLY A 404 6.33 -32.66 -24.41
CA GLY A 404 5.37 -32.57 -25.50
C GLY A 404 3.93 -32.49 -25.00
N LYS A 405 3.06 -33.34 -25.55
CA LYS A 405 1.64 -33.43 -25.15
C LYS A 405 1.42 -34.18 -23.82
N GLY A 406 2.47 -34.70 -23.18
CA GLY A 406 2.40 -35.45 -21.92
C GLY A 406 2.23 -34.57 -20.67
N ILE A 407 2.34 -33.24 -20.80
CA ILE A 407 2.13 -32.26 -19.72
C ILE A 407 1.09 -31.21 -20.13
N ASN A 408 0.21 -30.82 -19.20
CA ASN A 408 -0.70 -29.71 -19.39
C ASN A 408 -0.34 -28.58 -18.42
N LEU A 409 0.08 -27.43 -18.96
CA LEU A 409 0.50 -26.25 -18.23
C LEU A 409 -0.45 -25.06 -18.44
N GLU A 410 -1.62 -25.29 -19.05
CA GLU A 410 -2.65 -24.26 -19.19
C GLU A 410 -3.71 -24.47 -18.09
N ALA A 411 -3.65 -23.64 -17.05
CA ALA A 411 -4.58 -23.68 -15.91
C ALA A 411 -4.98 -22.27 -15.49
#